data_AF-A0A953REB1-F1
#
_entry.id   AF-A0A953REB1-F1
#
_cell.length_a   1.000
_cell.length_b   1.000
_cell.length_c   1.000
_cell.angle_alpha   90.00
_cell.angle_beta   90.00
_cell.angle_gamma   90.00
#
_symmetry.space_group_name_H-M   'P 1'
#
loop_
_entity.id
_entity.type
_entity.pdbx_description
1 polymer ?
#
loop_
_entity_poly.entity_id
_entity_poly.type
_entity_poly.pdbx_seq_one_letter_code
_entity_poly.pdbx_strand_id
1 'polypeptide(L)'
;MRIRLLLLSFLVLILGAVSCSTGPARPQPGTPAYSWASAQEAYRKADFQKTNSSLLEVIHTDNEFTARARPWQIIVSAGVARGFSEMADSYEAGGRANRENPMPFHKQMTNLRSMASGAALEFAEGVHAFMEKDKDPDVRLTFEYPAGAAAEPTAVGKVSTGMLLQDSERDSMQTAMLERGVLLSLCRAVDSPDDPAKTLEKFKAGEVRVPRNVFLFAAAKALHEQSELFSSKKLDQPVRAKLMDQEALEALQSIPETKETKALAARIQASLKKMKST
;
A
#
# COMPACT_ATOMS: atom_id res chain seq x y z
N MET A 1 52.68 -15.46 -51.21
CA MET A 1 51.47 -16.03 -50.58
C MET A 1 51.49 -15.90 -49.04
N ARG A 2 51.89 -14.74 -48.48
CA ARG A 2 51.89 -14.50 -47.01
C ARG A 2 51.41 -13.10 -46.59
N ILE A 3 51.15 -12.19 -47.54
CA ILE A 3 50.78 -10.79 -47.25
C ILE A 3 49.27 -10.55 -47.36
N ARG A 4 48.53 -11.37 -48.13
CA ARG A 4 47.06 -11.27 -48.22
C ARG A 4 46.31 -11.90 -47.03
N LEU A 5 46.97 -12.73 -46.21
CA LEU A 5 46.33 -13.39 -45.07
C LEU A 5 46.34 -12.53 -43.79
N LEU A 6 47.19 -11.49 -43.71
CA LEU A 6 47.30 -10.61 -42.54
C LEU A 6 46.33 -9.41 -42.59
N LEU A 7 45.84 -9.04 -43.77
CA LEU A 7 44.91 -7.91 -43.93
C LEU A 7 43.44 -8.28 -43.68
N LEU A 8 43.07 -9.57 -43.77
CA LEU A 8 41.73 -10.03 -43.40
C LEU A 8 41.56 -10.25 -41.89
N SER A 9 42.66 -10.42 -41.14
CA SER A 9 42.60 -10.61 -39.68
C SER A 9 42.45 -9.30 -38.91
N PHE A 10 42.79 -8.16 -39.51
CA PHE A 10 42.69 -6.85 -38.86
C PHE A 10 41.33 -6.16 -39.10
N LEU A 11 40.61 -6.52 -40.16
CA LEU A 11 39.30 -5.94 -40.48
C LEU A 11 38.14 -6.60 -39.68
N VAL A 12 38.35 -7.79 -39.12
CA VAL A 12 37.36 -8.48 -38.27
C VAL A 12 37.45 -8.02 -36.80
N LEU A 13 38.57 -7.41 -36.39
CA LEU A 13 38.75 -6.94 -35.00
C LEU A 13 38.21 -5.52 -34.74
N ILE A 14 37.87 -4.76 -35.79
CA ILE A 14 37.35 -3.38 -35.66
C ILE A 14 35.81 -3.34 -35.64
N LEU A 15 35.12 -4.42 -36.05
CA LEU A 15 33.66 -4.54 -35.95
C LEU A 15 33.16 -5.14 -34.62
N GLY A 16 34.06 -5.48 -33.68
CA GLY A 16 33.70 -6.05 -32.37
C GLY A 16 33.54 -5.04 -31.23
N ALA A 17 33.80 -3.75 -31.45
CA ALA A 17 33.81 -2.72 -30.39
C ALA A 17 32.57 -1.82 -30.38
N VAL A 18 31.51 -2.15 -31.13
CA VAL A 18 30.22 -1.43 -31.11
C VAL A 18 29.10 -2.36 -30.66
N SER A 19 29.34 -3.14 -29.62
CA SER A 19 28.31 -3.92 -28.98
C SER A 19 28.52 -3.91 -27.48
N CYS A 20 28.03 -2.84 -26.83
CA CYS A 20 27.47 -2.82 -25.48
C CYS A 20 27.30 -1.37 -25.00
N SER A 21 26.19 -0.71 -25.36
CA SER A 21 25.45 0.23 -24.48
C SER A 21 24.39 0.98 -25.27
N THR A 22 23.52 0.27 -25.96
CA THR A 22 22.21 0.81 -26.40
C THR A 22 21.11 0.15 -25.59
N GLY A 23 21.28 0.15 -24.26
CA GLY A 23 20.12 0.11 -23.38
C GLY A 23 19.48 1.50 -23.36
N PRO A 24 18.15 1.63 -23.24
CA PRO A 24 17.53 2.92 -22.98
C PRO A 24 18.23 3.61 -21.81
N ALA A 25 18.45 4.93 -21.92
CA ALA A 25 19.12 5.70 -20.88
C ALA A 25 18.44 5.44 -19.54
N ARG A 26 19.23 5.11 -18.51
CA ARG A 26 18.69 4.89 -17.17
C ARG A 26 17.96 6.17 -16.72
N PRO A 27 16.75 6.06 -16.14
CA PRO A 27 16.04 7.21 -15.61
C PRO A 27 16.93 8.01 -14.66
N GLN A 28 16.91 9.33 -14.79
CA GLN A 28 17.75 10.20 -13.95
C GLN A 28 17.09 10.44 -12.59
N PRO A 29 17.85 10.41 -11.48
CA PRO A 29 17.33 10.76 -10.16
C PRO A 29 16.57 12.11 -10.18
N GLY A 30 15.41 12.16 -9.52
CA GLY A 30 14.54 13.33 -9.50
C GLY A 30 13.53 13.43 -10.66
N THR A 31 13.53 12.48 -11.60
CA THR A 31 12.51 12.39 -12.66
C THR A 31 11.37 11.44 -12.29
N PRO A 32 10.13 11.64 -12.80
CA PRO A 32 9.04 10.70 -12.59
C PRO A 32 9.37 9.26 -13.03
N ALA A 33 10.12 9.10 -14.13
CA ALA A 33 10.54 7.79 -14.61
C ALA A 33 11.47 7.06 -13.63
N TYR A 34 12.33 7.79 -12.91
CA TYR A 34 13.19 7.21 -11.87
C TYR A 34 12.38 6.76 -10.66
N SER A 35 11.47 7.60 -10.19
CA SER A 35 10.59 7.26 -9.07
C SER A 35 9.65 6.10 -9.41
N TRP A 36 9.14 6.03 -10.64
CA TRP A 36 8.37 4.91 -11.15
C TRP A 36 9.16 3.60 -11.13
N ALA A 37 10.39 3.59 -11.68
CA ALA A 37 11.26 2.41 -11.66
C ALA A 37 11.66 2.02 -10.22
N SER A 38 11.90 2.99 -9.35
CA SER A 38 12.18 2.79 -7.92
C SER A 38 10.99 2.12 -7.21
N ALA A 39 9.75 2.54 -7.51
CA ALA A 39 8.56 1.92 -6.95
C ALA A 39 8.43 0.46 -7.38
N GLN A 40 8.66 0.15 -8.67
CA GLN A 40 8.63 -1.23 -9.18
C GLN A 40 9.68 -2.12 -8.53
N GLU A 41 10.91 -1.62 -8.38
CA GLU A 41 11.99 -2.38 -7.74
C GLU A 41 11.72 -2.63 -6.26
N ALA A 42 11.27 -1.61 -5.53
CA ALA A 42 10.94 -1.72 -4.12
C ALA A 42 9.77 -2.70 -3.90
N TYR A 43 8.75 -2.64 -4.76
CA TYR A 43 7.58 -3.50 -4.67
C TYR A 43 7.93 -4.98 -4.86
N ARG A 44 8.79 -5.29 -5.83
CA ARG A 44 9.29 -6.66 -6.05
C ARG A 44 10.09 -7.19 -4.86
N LYS A 45 10.70 -6.30 -4.06
CA LYS A 45 11.42 -6.63 -2.83
C LYS A 45 10.54 -6.60 -1.58
N ALA A 46 9.22 -6.42 -1.73
CA ALA A 46 8.28 -6.22 -0.63
C ALA A 46 8.60 -5.02 0.28
N ASP A 47 9.40 -4.06 -0.18
CA ASP A 47 9.63 -2.80 0.53
C ASP A 47 8.49 -1.82 0.20
N PHE A 48 7.35 -2.02 0.85
CA PHE A 48 6.15 -1.24 0.60
C PHE A 48 6.24 0.20 1.09
N GLN A 49 7.10 0.48 2.07
CA GLN A 49 7.36 1.86 2.51
C GLN A 49 8.14 2.63 1.44
N LYS A 50 9.18 2.03 0.87
CA LYS A 50 9.91 2.62 -0.25
C LYS A 50 9.05 2.68 -1.52
N THR A 51 8.21 1.68 -1.74
CA THR A 51 7.23 1.69 -2.84
C THR A 51 6.32 2.91 -2.71
N ASN A 52 5.66 3.07 -1.57
CA ASN A 52 4.70 4.15 -1.33
C ASN A 52 5.34 5.54 -1.49
N SER A 53 6.48 5.78 -0.85
CA SER A 53 7.23 7.05 -1.00
C SER A 53 7.64 7.31 -2.46
N SER A 54 8.09 6.28 -3.19
CA SER A 54 8.44 6.44 -4.61
C SER A 54 7.20 6.75 -5.47
N LEU A 55 6.03 6.19 -5.14
CA LEU A 55 4.78 6.50 -5.84
C LEU A 55 4.27 7.91 -5.51
N LEU A 56 4.42 8.38 -4.27
CA LEU A 56 4.12 9.75 -3.90
C LEU A 56 4.92 10.76 -4.73
N GLU A 57 6.22 10.50 -4.94
CA GLU A 57 7.06 11.30 -5.84
C GLU A 57 6.55 11.27 -7.29
N VAL A 58 6.04 10.13 -7.77
CA VAL A 58 5.45 10.03 -9.11
C VAL A 58 4.18 10.87 -9.24
N ILE A 59 3.30 10.85 -8.24
CA ILE A 59 2.00 11.54 -8.32
C ILE A 59 2.05 13.01 -7.88
N HIS A 60 3.21 13.50 -7.44
CA HIS A 60 3.41 14.90 -7.03
C HIS A 60 3.12 15.89 -8.17
N THR A 61 3.41 15.49 -9.42
CA THR A 61 3.08 16.26 -10.63
C THR A 61 2.35 15.36 -11.63
N ASP A 62 1.52 15.95 -12.49
CA ASP A 62 0.88 15.18 -13.56
C ASP A 62 1.90 14.85 -14.66
N ASN A 63 2.02 13.57 -14.96
CA ASN A 63 2.96 13.00 -15.94
C ASN A 63 2.43 11.67 -16.49
N GLU A 64 3.20 11.03 -17.38
CA GLU A 64 2.82 9.79 -18.08
C GLU A 64 2.62 8.56 -17.16
N PHE A 65 3.04 8.63 -15.90
CA PHE A 65 2.89 7.56 -14.92
C PHE A 65 1.76 7.82 -13.92
N THR A 66 1.29 9.06 -13.78
CA THR A 66 0.39 9.48 -12.69
C THR A 66 -0.90 8.65 -12.63
N ALA A 67 -1.58 8.45 -13.76
CA ALA A 67 -2.83 7.67 -13.82
C ALA A 67 -2.64 6.20 -13.38
N ARG A 68 -1.44 5.64 -13.60
CA ARG A 68 -1.07 4.28 -13.20
C ARG A 68 -0.59 4.20 -11.76
N ALA A 69 0.10 5.24 -11.30
CA ALA A 69 0.67 5.31 -9.97
C ALA A 69 -0.38 5.57 -8.89
N ARG A 70 -1.43 6.36 -9.17
CA ARG A 70 -2.41 6.74 -8.15
C ARG A 70 -3.19 5.54 -7.57
N PRO A 71 -3.82 4.65 -8.37
CA PRO A 71 -4.49 3.47 -7.81
C PRO A 71 -3.53 2.55 -7.04
N TRP A 72 -2.28 2.44 -7.51
CA TRP A 72 -1.25 1.66 -6.85
C TRP A 72 -0.87 2.25 -5.49
N GLN A 73 -0.67 3.56 -5.42
CA GLN A 73 -0.35 4.28 -4.18
C GLN A 73 -1.47 4.14 -3.16
N ILE A 74 -2.73 4.25 -3.58
CA ILE A 74 -3.90 4.06 -2.72
C ILE A 74 -3.92 2.65 -2.11
N ILE A 75 -3.70 1.61 -2.93
CA ILE A 75 -3.69 0.23 -2.45
C ILE A 75 -2.55 0.00 -1.45
N VAL A 76 -1.34 0.49 -1.77
CA VAL A 76 -0.17 0.31 -0.93
C VAL A 76 -0.30 1.07 0.39
N SER A 77 -0.66 2.36 0.37
CA SER A 77 -0.84 3.17 1.58
C SER A 77 -1.94 2.60 2.49
N ALA A 78 -3.08 2.16 1.93
CA ALA A 78 -4.11 1.49 2.72
C ALA A 78 -3.60 0.20 3.38
N GLY A 79 -2.83 -0.59 2.66
CA GLY A 79 -2.26 -1.83 3.17
C GLY A 79 -1.19 -1.62 4.24
N VAL A 80 -0.31 -0.63 4.03
CA VAL A 80 0.73 -0.25 4.99
C VAL A 80 0.10 0.30 6.28
N ALA A 81 -0.90 1.17 6.16
CA ALA A 81 -1.65 1.69 7.31
C ALA A 81 -2.31 0.56 8.12
N ARG A 82 -2.89 -0.43 7.42
CA ARG A 82 -3.48 -1.62 8.04
C ARG A 82 -2.43 -2.47 8.74
N GLY A 83 -1.32 -2.82 8.07
CA GLY A 83 -0.25 -3.64 8.64
C GLY A 83 0.32 -3.05 9.92
N PHE A 84 0.61 -1.74 9.93
CA PHE A 84 1.07 -1.05 11.13
C PHE A 84 0.00 -0.97 12.23
N SER A 85 -1.26 -0.71 11.88
CA SER A 85 -2.36 -0.64 12.85
C SER A 85 -2.58 -1.97 13.56
N GLU A 86 -2.61 -3.08 12.82
CA GLU A 86 -2.80 -4.41 13.39
C GLU A 86 -1.63 -4.81 14.29
N MET A 87 -0.38 -4.56 13.87
CA MET A 87 0.77 -4.80 14.75
C MET A 87 0.71 -3.94 16.02
N ALA A 88 0.30 -2.68 15.91
CA ALA A 88 0.16 -1.81 17.09
C ALA A 88 -0.88 -2.36 18.08
N ASP A 89 -2.00 -2.88 17.59
CA ASP A 89 -3.03 -3.50 18.42
C ASP A 89 -2.50 -4.77 19.12
N SER A 90 -1.68 -5.57 18.43
CA SER A 90 -1.01 -6.74 19.03
C SER A 90 -0.01 -6.34 20.11
N TYR A 91 0.78 -5.28 19.90
CA TYR A 91 1.69 -4.76 20.93
C TYR A 91 0.93 -4.17 22.13
N GLU A 92 -0.21 -3.50 21.90
CA GLU A 92 -1.07 -3.04 22.99
C GLU A 92 -1.58 -4.23 23.83
N ALA A 93 -2.06 -5.29 23.17
CA ALA A 93 -2.46 -6.53 23.85
C ALA A 93 -1.30 -7.15 24.63
N GLY A 94 -0.11 -7.22 24.03
CA GLY A 94 1.10 -7.72 24.66
C GLY A 94 1.50 -6.95 25.91
N GLY A 95 1.43 -5.61 25.89
CA GLY A 95 1.69 -4.77 27.05
C GLY A 95 0.68 -4.99 28.18
N ARG A 96 -0.59 -5.28 27.85
CA ARG A 96 -1.62 -5.65 28.85
C ARG A 96 -1.36 -7.03 29.47
N ALA A 97 -0.85 -7.97 28.68
CA ALA A 97 -0.53 -9.32 29.12
C ALA A 97 0.76 -9.38 29.96
N ASN A 98 1.80 -8.67 29.54
CA ASN A 98 3.09 -8.59 30.24
C ASN A 98 3.09 -7.45 31.26
N ARG A 99 2.35 -7.64 32.37
CA ARG A 99 2.27 -6.64 33.45
C ARG A 99 3.60 -6.40 34.17
N GLU A 100 4.52 -7.35 34.11
CA GLU A 100 5.83 -7.24 34.75
C GLU A 100 6.75 -6.27 34.00
N ASN A 101 6.67 -6.23 32.67
CA ASN A 101 7.49 -5.35 31.84
C ASN A 101 6.72 -4.82 30.61
N PRO A 102 5.73 -3.92 30.80
CA PRO A 102 4.87 -3.44 29.71
C PRO A 102 5.53 -2.37 28.83
N MET A 103 6.58 -1.71 29.33
CA MET A 103 7.15 -0.51 28.70
C MET A 103 7.68 -0.73 27.27
N PRO A 104 8.40 -1.83 26.95
CA PRO A 104 8.85 -2.07 25.58
C PRO A 104 7.69 -2.25 24.60
N PHE A 105 6.59 -2.87 25.03
CA PHE A 105 5.38 -3.05 24.21
C PHE A 105 4.71 -1.70 23.92
N HIS A 106 4.57 -0.85 24.94
CA HIS A 106 4.01 0.49 24.75
C HIS A 106 4.84 1.35 23.81
N LYS A 107 6.17 1.27 23.89
CA LYS A 107 7.06 1.96 22.94
C LYS A 107 6.81 1.51 21.50
N GLN A 108 6.73 0.20 21.26
CA GLN A 108 6.45 -0.33 19.92
C GLN A 108 5.05 0.03 19.43
N MET A 109 4.03 -0.10 20.28
CA MET A 109 2.66 0.32 19.98
C MET A 109 2.61 1.78 19.54
N THR A 110 3.22 2.70 20.29
CA THR A 110 3.24 4.13 19.95
C THR A 110 3.92 4.40 18.62
N ASN A 111 5.09 3.78 18.37
CA ASN A 111 5.81 3.93 17.11
C ASN A 111 4.97 3.44 15.92
N LEU A 112 4.39 2.23 16.03
CA LEU A 112 3.57 1.63 14.99
C LEU A 112 2.30 2.44 14.72
N ARG A 113 1.65 2.99 15.75
CA ARG A 113 0.50 3.91 15.57
C ARG A 113 0.90 5.19 14.83
N SER A 114 2.09 5.74 15.10
CA SER A 114 2.59 6.90 14.36
C SER A 114 2.82 6.58 12.88
N MET A 115 3.39 5.42 12.58
CA MET A 115 3.62 4.98 11.19
C MET A 115 2.30 4.69 10.47
N ALA A 116 1.37 4.02 11.15
CA ALA A 116 0.02 3.78 10.65
C ALA A 116 -0.71 5.10 10.37
N SER A 117 -0.55 6.10 11.24
CA SER A 117 -1.19 7.41 11.08
C SER A 117 -0.70 8.12 9.82
N GLY A 118 0.61 8.11 9.55
CA GLY A 118 1.16 8.70 8.32
C GLY A 118 0.60 8.02 7.07
N ALA A 119 0.67 6.69 7.01
CA ALA A 119 0.16 5.92 5.88
C ALA A 119 -1.35 6.07 5.68
N ALA A 120 -2.14 6.17 6.76
CA ALA A 120 -3.59 6.40 6.66
C ALA A 120 -3.90 7.77 6.06
N LEU A 121 -3.16 8.82 6.43
CA LEU A 121 -3.33 10.16 5.87
C LEU A 121 -2.96 10.22 4.39
N GLU A 122 -1.84 9.59 4.01
CA GLU A 122 -1.45 9.44 2.60
C GLU A 122 -2.49 8.66 1.79
N PHE A 123 -3.13 7.65 2.40
CA PHE A 123 -4.23 6.93 1.78
C PHE A 123 -5.46 7.83 1.58
N ALA A 124 -5.88 8.58 2.58
CA ALA A 124 -7.00 9.50 2.47
C ALA A 124 -6.77 10.58 1.40
N GLU A 125 -5.58 11.19 1.39
CA GLU A 125 -5.19 12.14 0.35
C GLU A 125 -5.18 11.49 -1.04
N GLY A 126 -4.68 10.26 -1.15
CA GLY A 126 -4.70 9.49 -2.40
C GLY A 126 -6.12 9.25 -2.91
N VAL A 127 -7.04 8.84 -2.04
CA VAL A 127 -8.47 8.62 -2.38
C VAL A 127 -9.12 9.93 -2.81
N HIS A 128 -8.91 11.01 -2.07
CA HIS A 128 -9.40 12.34 -2.40
C HIS A 128 -8.96 12.77 -3.81
N ALA A 129 -7.65 12.73 -4.06
CA ALA A 129 -7.07 13.09 -5.35
C ALA A 129 -7.57 12.20 -6.50
N PHE A 130 -7.80 10.91 -6.24
CA PHE A 130 -8.36 9.98 -7.22
C PHE A 130 -9.82 10.32 -7.53
N MET A 131 -10.62 10.65 -6.52
CA MET A 131 -11.99 11.09 -6.75
C MET A 131 -12.04 12.36 -7.60
N GLU A 132 -11.12 13.30 -7.39
CA GLU A 132 -11.05 14.55 -8.16
C GLU A 132 -10.53 14.38 -9.58
N LYS A 133 -9.42 13.65 -9.75
CA LYS A 133 -8.63 13.63 -10.99
C LYS A 133 -8.91 12.43 -11.89
N ASP A 134 -9.33 11.30 -11.33
CA ASP A 134 -9.48 10.04 -12.05
C ASP A 134 -10.96 9.66 -12.24
N LYS A 135 -11.44 9.88 -13.47
CA LYS A 135 -12.86 9.69 -13.86
C LYS A 135 -13.11 8.48 -14.76
N ASP A 136 -12.07 7.74 -15.12
CA ASP A 136 -12.20 6.54 -15.97
C ASP A 136 -13.14 5.53 -15.29
N PRO A 137 -14.18 5.01 -15.98
CA PRO A 137 -15.05 3.99 -15.42
C PRO A 137 -14.31 2.71 -14.99
N ASP A 138 -13.14 2.43 -15.56
CA ASP A 138 -12.30 1.29 -15.23
C ASP A 138 -10.94 1.71 -14.66
N VAL A 139 -10.68 1.31 -13.43
CA VAL A 139 -9.39 1.50 -12.76
C VAL A 139 -8.43 0.41 -13.21
N ARG A 140 -7.33 0.82 -13.84
CA ARG A 140 -6.29 -0.09 -14.32
C ARG A 140 -5.24 -0.31 -13.23
N LEU A 141 -5.03 -1.56 -12.85
CA LEU A 141 -3.95 -1.95 -11.94
C LEU A 141 -2.78 -2.44 -12.79
N THR A 142 -1.68 -1.69 -12.77
CA THR A 142 -0.54 -1.89 -13.69
C THR A 142 0.74 -2.35 -12.98
N PHE A 143 0.56 -2.96 -11.82
CA PHE A 143 1.62 -3.53 -10.99
C PHE A 143 1.40 -5.05 -10.83
N GLU A 144 2.42 -5.76 -10.39
CA GLU A 144 2.37 -7.21 -10.21
C GLU A 144 1.55 -7.60 -8.97
N TYR A 145 1.15 -8.86 -8.86
CA TYR A 145 0.56 -9.35 -7.62
C TYR A 145 1.61 -9.29 -6.48
N PRO A 146 1.28 -8.74 -5.29
CA PRO A 146 2.25 -8.54 -4.22
C PRO A 146 2.74 -9.86 -3.64
N ALA A 147 3.98 -9.85 -3.16
CA ALA A 147 4.49 -10.93 -2.31
C ALA A 147 3.72 -11.00 -0.98
N GLY A 148 3.76 -12.18 -0.35
CA GLY A 148 3.23 -12.41 0.98
C GLY A 148 2.08 -13.40 1.07
N ALA A 149 1.51 -13.49 2.27
CA ALA A 149 0.39 -14.36 2.59
C ALA A 149 -0.70 -13.59 3.35
N ALA A 150 -1.96 -14.01 3.19
CA ALA A 150 -3.08 -13.43 3.92
C ALA A 150 -3.15 -13.91 5.38
N ALA A 151 -2.49 -15.04 5.69
CA ALA A 151 -2.44 -15.59 7.04
C ALA A 151 -1.63 -14.67 7.97
N GLU A 152 -2.11 -14.50 9.20
CA GLU A 152 -1.38 -13.73 10.21
C GLU A 152 -0.05 -14.45 10.57
N PRO A 153 1.09 -13.74 10.60
CA PRO A 153 2.37 -14.32 11.02
C PRO A 153 2.32 -14.80 12.47
N THR A 154 2.87 -15.98 12.75
CA THR A 154 2.85 -16.59 14.10
C THR A 154 3.49 -15.70 15.17
N ALA A 155 4.47 -14.87 14.80
CA ALA A 155 5.13 -13.92 15.69
C ALA A 155 4.17 -12.87 16.28
N VAL A 156 3.09 -12.52 15.56
CA VAL A 156 2.06 -11.59 16.05
C VAL A 156 1.35 -12.17 17.28
N GLY A 157 1.06 -13.48 17.27
CA GLY A 157 0.48 -14.19 18.42
C GLY A 157 1.41 -14.25 19.63
N LYS A 158 2.74 -14.34 19.41
CA LYS A 158 3.72 -14.24 20.50
C LYS A 158 3.69 -12.84 21.14
N VAL A 159 3.67 -11.79 20.32
CA VAL A 159 3.60 -10.41 20.81
C VAL A 159 2.33 -10.17 21.60
N SER A 160 1.17 -10.58 21.09
CA SER A 160 -0.13 -10.34 21.74
C SER A 160 -0.28 -11.04 23.10
N THR A 161 0.48 -12.12 23.33
CA THR A 161 0.51 -12.85 24.60
C THR A 161 1.59 -12.33 25.57
N GLY A 162 2.29 -11.25 25.22
CA GLY A 162 3.26 -10.60 26.09
C GLY A 162 4.70 -11.10 25.95
N MET A 163 5.02 -11.84 24.88
CA MET A 163 6.38 -12.24 24.56
C MET A 163 7.09 -11.17 23.73
N LEU A 164 8.26 -10.74 24.19
CA LEU A 164 9.12 -9.83 23.42
C LEU A 164 9.88 -10.61 22.35
N LEU A 165 9.82 -10.11 21.12
CA LEU A 165 10.58 -10.67 20.01
C LEU A 165 12.00 -10.11 19.98
N GLN A 166 12.94 -10.96 19.57
CA GLN A 166 14.27 -10.52 19.16
C GLN A 166 14.17 -9.64 17.91
N ASP A 167 15.17 -8.79 17.68
CA ASP A 167 15.09 -7.76 16.63
C ASP A 167 14.92 -8.38 15.22
N SER A 168 15.62 -9.46 14.90
CA SER A 168 15.47 -10.14 13.60
C SER A 168 14.08 -10.76 13.38
N GLU A 169 13.47 -11.32 14.43
CA GLU A 169 12.10 -11.85 14.37
C GLU A 169 11.08 -10.72 14.26
N ARG A 170 11.34 -9.58 14.94
CA ARG A 170 10.51 -8.38 14.84
C ARG A 170 10.53 -7.79 13.42
N ASP A 171 11.71 -7.67 12.82
CA ASP A 171 11.87 -7.17 11.46
C ASP A 171 11.16 -8.08 10.45
N SER A 172 11.31 -9.40 10.61
CA SER A 172 10.63 -10.40 9.78
C SER A 172 9.11 -10.33 9.94
N MET A 173 8.62 -10.19 11.17
CA MET A 173 7.19 -10.01 11.46
C MET A 173 6.66 -8.73 10.82
N GLN A 174 7.40 -7.63 10.91
CA GLN A 174 7.00 -6.35 10.33
C GLN A 174 6.88 -6.47 8.81
N THR A 175 7.88 -7.03 8.11
CA THR A 175 7.81 -7.26 6.67
C THR A 175 6.59 -8.10 6.30
N ALA A 176 6.38 -9.23 6.98
CA ALA A 176 5.24 -10.11 6.70
C ALA A 176 3.87 -9.45 6.96
N MET A 177 3.78 -8.56 7.96
CA MET A 177 2.56 -7.81 8.25
C MET A 177 2.28 -6.72 7.21
N LEU A 178 3.31 -6.07 6.67
CA LEU A 178 3.15 -5.10 5.58
C LEU A 178 2.77 -5.81 4.27
N GLU A 179 3.42 -6.91 3.93
CA GLU A 179 3.03 -7.81 2.84
C GLU A 179 1.57 -8.22 2.94
N ARG A 180 1.17 -8.76 4.09
CA ARG A 180 -0.21 -9.14 4.35
C ARG A 180 -1.18 -7.97 4.20
N GLY A 181 -0.84 -6.81 4.76
CA GLY A 181 -1.66 -5.60 4.69
C GLY A 181 -1.92 -5.16 3.25
N VAL A 182 -0.87 -5.08 2.43
CA VAL A 182 -0.95 -4.71 1.01
C VAL A 182 -1.70 -5.76 0.20
N LEU A 183 -1.46 -7.04 0.44
CA LEU A 183 -2.21 -8.12 -0.21
C LEU A 183 -3.71 -8.02 0.09
N LEU A 184 -4.10 -7.88 1.36
CA LEU A 184 -5.52 -7.77 1.73
C LEU A 184 -6.17 -6.48 1.22
N SER A 185 -5.40 -5.39 1.13
CA SER A 185 -5.83 -4.15 0.49
C SER A 185 -6.14 -4.38 -0.99
N LEU A 186 -5.25 -5.07 -1.72
CA LEU A 186 -5.45 -5.43 -3.11
C LEU A 186 -6.67 -6.34 -3.29
N CYS A 187 -6.78 -7.40 -2.49
CA CYS A 187 -7.91 -8.33 -2.50
C CYS A 187 -9.24 -7.57 -2.39
N ARG A 188 -9.31 -6.59 -1.47
CA ARG A 188 -10.49 -5.75 -1.31
C ARG A 188 -10.72 -4.85 -2.53
N ALA A 189 -9.68 -4.20 -3.03
CA ALA A 189 -9.78 -3.30 -4.18
C ALA A 189 -10.31 -4.01 -5.44
N VAL A 190 -10.06 -5.31 -5.59
CA VAL A 190 -10.57 -6.11 -6.72
C VAL A 190 -11.87 -6.87 -6.39
N ASP A 191 -12.58 -6.56 -5.31
CA ASP A 191 -13.80 -7.28 -4.88
C ASP A 191 -13.59 -8.78 -4.64
N SER A 192 -12.52 -9.12 -3.92
CA SER A 192 -12.22 -10.49 -3.45
C SER A 192 -11.56 -10.44 -2.07
N PRO A 193 -12.14 -9.74 -1.07
CA PRO A 193 -11.46 -9.31 0.16
C PRO A 193 -10.85 -10.44 1.00
N ASP A 194 -11.43 -11.64 0.95
CA ASP A 194 -11.01 -12.81 1.72
C ASP A 194 -10.48 -13.94 0.81
N ASP A 195 -10.18 -13.64 -0.45
CA ASP A 195 -9.79 -14.63 -1.44
C ASP A 195 -8.53 -14.19 -2.24
N PRO A 196 -7.34 -14.37 -1.64
CA PRO A 196 -6.07 -14.11 -2.32
C PRO A 196 -5.88 -14.99 -3.56
N ALA A 197 -6.39 -16.23 -3.55
CA ALA A 197 -6.28 -17.13 -4.69
C ALA A 197 -7.06 -16.59 -5.89
N LYS A 198 -8.32 -16.19 -5.70
CA LYS A 198 -9.14 -15.55 -6.74
C LYS A 198 -8.53 -14.22 -7.20
N THR A 199 -7.94 -13.45 -6.28
CA THR A 199 -7.22 -12.22 -6.64
C THR A 199 -6.02 -12.55 -7.54
N LEU A 200 -5.21 -13.55 -7.19
CA LEU A 200 -4.08 -14.00 -8.01
C LEU A 200 -4.52 -14.46 -9.40
N GLU A 201 -5.63 -15.20 -9.52
CA GLU A 201 -6.15 -15.61 -10.82
C GLU A 201 -6.51 -14.42 -11.72
N LYS A 202 -7.02 -13.30 -11.15
CA LYS A 202 -7.26 -12.07 -11.92
C LYS A 202 -5.94 -11.48 -12.47
N PHE A 203 -4.86 -11.54 -11.69
CA PHE A 203 -3.55 -11.00 -12.09
C PHE A 203 -2.82 -11.89 -13.11
N LYS A 204 -3.11 -13.19 -13.18
CA LYS A 204 -2.59 -14.08 -14.23
C LYS A 204 -3.11 -13.74 -15.64
N ALA A 205 -4.25 -13.07 -15.74
CA ALA A 205 -4.86 -12.67 -17.01
C ALA A 205 -4.16 -11.46 -17.68
N GLY A 206 -3.18 -10.83 -17.02
CA GLY A 206 -2.45 -9.68 -17.54
C GLY A 206 -3.00 -8.35 -17.01
N GLU A 207 -3.74 -7.59 -17.84
CA GLU A 207 -4.26 -6.27 -17.45
C GLU A 207 -5.47 -6.41 -16.53
N VAL A 208 -5.31 -6.05 -15.25
CA VAL A 208 -6.40 -6.06 -14.28
C VAL A 208 -7.16 -4.75 -14.35
N ARG A 209 -8.44 -4.82 -14.70
CA ARG A 209 -9.37 -3.70 -14.71
C ARG A 209 -10.43 -3.89 -13.64
N VAL A 210 -10.63 -2.87 -12.82
CA VAL A 210 -11.60 -2.86 -11.73
C VAL A 210 -12.62 -1.75 -12.00
N PRO A 211 -13.93 -2.03 -11.95
CA PRO A 211 -14.93 -0.97 -12.03
C PRO A 211 -14.69 0.12 -10.97
N ARG A 212 -14.74 1.39 -11.37
CA ARG A 212 -14.47 2.53 -10.47
C ARG A 212 -15.34 2.54 -9.23
N ASN A 213 -16.61 2.14 -9.35
CA ASN A 213 -17.53 2.02 -8.22
C ASN A 213 -17.08 0.96 -7.21
N VAL A 214 -16.56 -0.18 -7.67
CA VAL A 214 -15.99 -1.23 -6.83
C VAL A 214 -14.75 -0.72 -6.10
N PHE A 215 -13.85 -0.06 -6.81
CA PHE A 215 -12.63 0.50 -6.22
C PHE A 215 -12.93 1.56 -5.15
N LEU A 216 -13.85 2.48 -5.43
CA LEU A 216 -14.26 3.52 -4.47
C LEU A 216 -15.03 2.96 -3.28
N PHE A 217 -15.86 1.93 -3.48
CA PHE A 217 -16.51 1.26 -2.36
C PHE A 217 -15.49 0.57 -1.43
N ALA A 218 -14.48 -0.10 -2.00
CA ALA A 218 -13.37 -0.67 -1.27
C ALA A 218 -12.58 0.39 -0.48
N ALA A 219 -12.30 1.53 -1.10
CA ALA A 219 -11.62 2.67 -0.48
C ALA A 219 -12.45 3.26 0.68
N ALA A 220 -13.75 3.51 0.48
CA ALA A 220 -14.64 4.02 1.53
C ALA A 220 -14.68 3.10 2.76
N LYS A 221 -14.74 1.78 2.54
CA LYS A 221 -14.67 0.79 3.63
C LYS A 221 -13.34 0.87 4.37
N ALA A 222 -12.23 0.95 3.65
CA ALA A 222 -10.90 1.07 4.25
C ALA A 222 -10.72 2.39 5.02
N LEU A 223 -11.22 3.51 4.51
CA LEU A 223 -11.18 4.81 5.20
C LEU A 223 -11.91 4.75 6.53
N HIS A 224 -13.13 4.19 6.53
CA HIS A 224 -13.90 4.04 7.76
C HIS A 224 -13.22 3.08 8.76
N GLU A 225 -12.66 1.96 8.30
CA GLU A 225 -11.93 1.05 9.19
C GLU A 225 -10.66 1.71 9.78
N GLN A 226 -9.96 2.52 8.99
CA GLN A 226 -8.76 3.23 9.43
C GLN A 226 -9.07 4.44 10.32
N SER A 227 -10.29 4.99 10.28
CA SER A 227 -10.70 6.08 11.17
C SER A 227 -10.65 5.66 12.65
N GLU A 228 -10.82 4.37 12.95
CA GLU A 228 -10.69 3.81 14.30
C GLU A 228 -9.29 4.01 14.90
N LEU A 229 -8.23 4.10 14.09
CA LEU A 229 -6.87 4.43 14.54
C LEU A 229 -6.83 5.77 15.29
N PHE A 230 -7.71 6.70 14.90
CA PHE A 230 -7.78 8.06 15.43
C PHE A 230 -8.84 8.22 16.54
N SER A 231 -9.48 7.13 16.96
CA SER A 231 -10.44 7.12 18.07
C SER A 231 -9.78 7.46 19.42
N SER A 232 -10.60 7.83 20.40
CA SER A 232 -10.16 8.14 21.77
C SER A 232 -9.50 6.97 22.51
N LYS A 233 -9.67 5.74 22.02
CA LYS A 233 -9.01 4.54 22.57
C LYS A 233 -7.61 4.31 22.00
N LYS A 234 -7.24 4.99 20.91
CA LYS A 234 -5.98 4.79 20.18
C LYS A 234 -5.14 6.06 20.17
N LEU A 235 -5.21 6.86 19.10
CA LEU A 235 -4.42 8.10 18.98
C LEU A 235 -5.11 9.34 19.54
N ASP A 236 -6.41 9.28 19.84
CA ASP A 236 -7.21 10.39 20.34
C ASP A 236 -7.10 11.65 19.47
N GLN A 237 -7.36 11.49 18.17
CA GLN A 237 -7.28 12.54 17.17
C GLN A 237 -8.60 12.64 16.40
N PRO A 238 -9.69 13.06 17.06
CA PRO A 238 -11.04 13.00 16.50
C PRO A 238 -11.21 13.81 15.20
N VAL A 239 -10.42 14.86 15.00
CA VAL A 239 -10.41 15.63 13.74
C VAL A 239 -9.97 14.75 12.55
N ARG A 240 -8.96 13.90 12.74
CA ARG A 240 -8.48 12.98 11.70
C ARG A 240 -9.44 11.81 11.49
N ALA A 241 -10.02 11.27 12.56
CA ALA A 241 -11.09 10.27 12.46
C ALA A 241 -12.26 10.81 11.62
N LYS A 242 -12.70 12.04 11.93
CA LYS A 242 -13.75 12.73 11.19
C LYS A 242 -13.38 12.94 9.73
N LEU A 243 -12.16 13.37 9.42
CA LEU A 243 -11.69 13.55 8.04
C LEU A 243 -11.81 12.24 7.25
N MET A 244 -11.32 11.12 7.80
CA MET A 244 -11.39 9.80 7.15
C MET A 244 -12.83 9.39 6.86
N ASP A 245 -13.72 9.54 7.85
CA ASP A 245 -15.14 9.22 7.71
C ASP A 245 -15.87 10.15 6.72
N GLN A 246 -15.45 11.42 6.60
CA GLN A 246 -16.01 12.35 5.61
C GLN A 246 -15.58 11.97 4.19
N GLU A 247 -14.29 11.71 3.96
CA GLU A 247 -13.78 11.21 2.68
C GLU A 247 -14.48 9.89 2.28
N ALA A 248 -14.73 9.00 3.25
CA ALA A 248 -15.47 7.76 3.01
C ALA A 248 -16.90 8.02 2.53
N LEU A 249 -17.60 9.00 3.13
CA LEU A 249 -18.96 9.38 2.68
C LEU A 249 -18.95 10.00 1.29
N GLU A 250 -17.97 10.85 0.98
CA GLU A 250 -17.83 11.47 -0.34
C GLU A 250 -17.59 10.39 -1.42
N ALA A 251 -16.73 9.41 -1.14
CA ALA A 251 -16.53 8.26 -2.01
C ALA A 251 -17.83 7.49 -2.26
N LEU A 252 -18.64 7.24 -1.23
CA LEU A 252 -19.94 6.58 -1.36
C LEU A 252 -20.97 7.40 -2.14
N GLN A 253 -20.98 8.72 -1.98
CA GLN A 253 -21.87 9.61 -2.71
C GLN A 253 -21.53 9.69 -4.21
N SER A 254 -20.27 9.41 -4.56
CA SER A 254 -19.80 9.43 -5.94
C SER A 254 -20.09 8.14 -6.74
N ILE A 255 -20.73 7.14 -6.12
CA ILE A 255 -21.04 5.84 -6.73
C ILE A 255 -22.53 5.51 -6.59
N PRO A 256 -23.07 4.60 -7.41
CA PRO A 256 -24.46 4.19 -7.31
C PRO A 256 -24.83 3.65 -5.93
N GLU A 257 -26.02 3.99 -5.48
CA GLU A 257 -26.54 3.55 -4.20
C GLU A 257 -26.98 2.07 -4.26
N THR A 258 -26.50 1.24 -3.33
CA THR A 258 -26.87 -0.16 -3.15
C THR A 258 -27.20 -0.42 -1.68
N LYS A 259 -27.62 -1.66 -1.36
CA LYS A 259 -27.85 -2.06 0.04
C LYS A 259 -26.57 -1.94 0.88
N GLU A 260 -25.43 -2.31 0.30
CA GLU A 260 -24.12 -2.31 0.93
C GLU A 260 -23.60 -0.89 1.13
N THR A 261 -23.72 -0.01 0.12
CA THR A 261 -23.30 1.39 0.26
C THR A 261 -24.16 2.15 1.27
N LYS A 262 -25.48 1.91 1.31
CA LYS A 262 -26.38 2.42 2.37
C LYS A 262 -25.96 1.97 3.75
N ALA A 263 -25.69 0.68 3.92
CA ALA A 263 -25.31 0.11 5.21
C ALA A 263 -23.99 0.69 5.71
N LEU A 264 -23.01 0.88 4.83
CA LEU A 264 -21.74 1.50 5.19
C LEU A 264 -21.92 2.99 5.51
N ALA A 265 -22.66 3.74 4.70
CA ALA A 265 -22.94 5.17 4.97
C ALA A 265 -23.63 5.37 6.32
N ALA A 266 -24.59 4.49 6.69
CA ALA A 266 -25.25 4.54 7.99
C ALA A 266 -24.28 4.31 9.16
N ARG A 267 -23.31 3.39 9.02
CA ARG A 267 -22.27 3.15 10.03
C ARG A 267 -21.35 4.35 10.19
N ILE A 268 -20.88 4.92 9.07
CA ILE A 268 -20.03 6.11 9.07
C ILE A 268 -20.74 7.30 9.73
N GLN A 269 -22.01 7.54 9.37
CA GLN A 269 -22.81 8.60 9.99
C GLN A 269 -23.00 8.38 11.49
N ALA A 270 -23.13 7.13 11.96
CA ALA A 270 -23.20 6.83 13.38
C ALA A 270 -21.88 7.15 14.09
N SER A 271 -20.73 6.81 13.49
CA SER A 271 -19.41 7.17 14.03
C SER A 271 -19.19 8.69 14.10
N LEU A 272 -19.53 9.43 13.04
CA LEU A 272 -19.50 10.89 13.01
C LEU A 272 -20.38 11.54 14.09
N LYS A 273 -21.55 10.98 14.38
CA LYS A 273 -22.43 11.48 15.46
C LYS A 273 -21.81 11.28 16.83
N LYS A 274 -21.19 10.12 17.10
CA LYS A 274 -20.50 9.85 18.38
C LYS A 274 -19.34 10.81 18.62
N MET A 275 -18.59 11.16 17.57
CA MET A 275 -17.48 12.11 17.69
C MET A 275 -17.93 13.54 18.00
N LYS A 276 -19.11 13.97 17.54
CA LYS A 276 -19.65 15.31 17.86
C LYS A 276 -20.14 15.45 19.31
N SER A 277 -20.41 14.34 19.98
CA SER A 277 -20.91 14.30 21.37
C SER A 277 -19.80 14.15 22.41
N THR A 278 -18.54 14.14 21.98
CA THR A 278 -17.34 14.04 22.85
C THR A 278 -16.61 15.38 22.83
#